data_AF-A0A0Q7ISB9-F1
#
_entry.id   AF-A0A0Q7ISB9-F1
#
_cell.length_a   1.000
_cell.length_b   1.000
_cell.length_c   1.000
_cell.angle_alpha   90.00
_cell.angle_beta   90.00
_cell.angle_gamma   90.00
#
_symmetry.space_group_name_H-M   'P 1'
#
loop_
_entity.id
_entity.type
_entity.pdbx_description
1 polymer ?
#
loop_
_entity_poly.entity_id
_entity_poly.type
_entity_poly.pdbx_seq_one_letter_code
_entity_poly.pdbx_strand_id
1 'polypeptide(L)'
;MDTSAIQGLIPLYAFVFLVALGEDYNIFMVSSIWQERNRLKLKDAIRLGVSQTSSVITSAGLILAGTFAVLASLPIQVLVQFGVICAIGVILDTFIVRPFLVPSITMLLGEASFWPGKIKQQPQAQYENKRA
;
A
#
# COMPACT_ATOMS: atom_id res chain seq x y z
N MET A 1 -23.87 -25.71 15.14
CA MET A 1 -23.63 -24.66 14.13
C MET A 1 -22.52 -25.18 13.26
N ASP A 2 -22.79 -25.34 11.96
CA ASP A 2 -21.94 -26.11 11.02
C ASP A 2 -20.54 -25.51 10.89
N THR A 3 -19.57 -26.11 11.56
CA THR A 3 -18.15 -25.75 11.49
C THR A 3 -17.61 -25.85 10.07
N SER A 4 -18.18 -26.75 9.26
CA SER A 4 -17.90 -26.93 7.83
C SER A 4 -18.36 -25.76 6.97
N ALA A 5 -19.45 -25.08 7.33
CA ALA A 5 -19.93 -23.90 6.59
C ALA A 5 -19.03 -22.68 6.85
N ILE A 6 -18.57 -22.49 8.09
CA ILE A 6 -17.63 -21.41 8.44
C ILE A 6 -16.27 -21.65 7.77
N GLN A 7 -15.76 -22.90 7.76
CA GLN A 7 -14.49 -23.23 7.12
C GLN A 7 -14.46 -22.94 5.61
N GLY A 8 -15.58 -23.12 4.90
CA GLY A 8 -15.68 -22.79 3.48
C GLY A 8 -15.59 -21.29 3.17
N LEU A 9 -15.95 -20.42 4.13
CA LEU A 9 -15.95 -18.97 3.96
C LEU A 9 -14.64 -18.30 4.40
N ILE A 10 -13.75 -19.02 5.12
CA ILE A 10 -12.45 -18.49 5.57
C ILE A 10 -11.62 -17.90 4.42
N PRO A 11 -11.46 -18.57 3.25
CA PRO A 11 -10.69 -18.00 2.14
C PRO A 11 -11.32 -16.74 1.57
N LEU A 12 -12.67 -16.68 1.51
CA LEU A 12 -13.40 -15.50 1.06
C LEU A 12 -13.19 -14.34 2.02
N TYR A 13 -13.33 -14.56 3.33
CA TYR A 13 -13.11 -13.53 4.33
C TYR A 13 -11.66 -13.06 4.34
N ALA A 14 -10.69 -13.98 4.28
CA ALA A 14 -9.28 -13.62 4.21
C ALA A 14 -8.97 -12.82 2.95
N PHE A 15 -9.52 -13.21 1.79
CA PHE A 15 -9.35 -12.46 0.54
C PHE A 15 -9.93 -11.05 0.64
N VAL A 16 -11.20 -10.90 1.01
CA VAL A 16 -11.86 -9.59 1.14
C VAL A 16 -11.11 -8.71 2.13
N PHE A 17 -10.67 -9.30 3.24
CA PHE A 17 -9.96 -8.58 4.29
C PHE A 17 -8.55 -8.15 3.86
N LEU A 18 -7.80 -9.01 3.17
CA LEU A 18 -6.51 -8.67 2.60
C LEU A 18 -6.62 -7.58 1.53
N VAL A 19 -7.64 -7.64 0.68
CA VAL A 19 -7.90 -6.59 -0.33
C VAL A 19 -8.31 -5.29 0.35
N ALA A 20 -9.18 -5.33 1.36
CA ALA A 20 -9.65 -4.15 2.07
C ALA A 20 -8.51 -3.44 2.81
N LEU A 21 -7.69 -4.17 3.58
CA LEU A 21 -6.48 -3.62 4.19
C LEU A 21 -5.45 -3.19 3.13
N GLY A 22 -5.51 -3.81 1.96
CA GLY A 22 -4.77 -3.51 0.76
C GLY A 22 -4.92 -2.05 0.28
N GLU A 23 -6.14 -1.53 0.30
CA GLU A 23 -6.45 -0.25 -0.36
C GLU A 23 -5.93 0.97 0.40
N ASP A 24 -5.88 0.91 1.74
CA ASP A 24 -5.51 2.08 2.56
C ASP A 24 -4.12 2.63 2.20
N TYR A 25 -3.15 1.76 1.90
CA TYR A 25 -1.81 2.22 1.54
C TYR A 25 -1.66 2.60 0.07
N ASN A 26 -2.52 2.08 -0.81
CA ASN A 26 -2.58 2.52 -2.21
C ASN A 26 -3.00 4.00 -2.24
N ILE A 27 -3.99 4.36 -1.43
CA ILE A 27 -4.46 5.74 -1.27
C ILE A 27 -3.36 6.64 -0.69
N PHE A 28 -2.63 6.21 0.35
CA PHE A 28 -1.53 7.01 0.90
C PHE A 28 -0.41 7.26 -0.11
N MET A 29 -0.03 6.25 -0.89
CA MET A 29 1.04 6.36 -1.87
C MET A 29 0.65 7.29 -3.02
N VAL A 30 -0.57 7.12 -3.57
CA VAL A 30 -1.11 8.00 -4.61
C VAL A 30 -1.21 9.45 -4.12
N SER A 31 -1.65 9.66 -2.87
CA SER A 31 -1.73 10.99 -2.26
C SER A 31 -0.36 11.67 -2.19
N SER A 32 0.68 10.94 -1.76
CA SER A 32 2.04 11.48 -1.69
C SER A 32 2.62 11.81 -3.08
N ILE A 33 2.39 10.93 -4.08
CA ILE A 33 2.79 11.20 -5.47
C ILE A 33 2.08 12.47 -6.00
N TRP A 34 0.81 12.65 -5.69
CA TRP A 34 0.03 13.82 -6.08
C TRP A 34 0.56 15.11 -5.43
N GLN A 35 1.02 15.02 -4.18
CA GLN A 35 1.63 16.13 -3.44
C GLN A 35 2.96 16.58 -4.07
N GLU A 36 3.81 15.63 -4.47
CA GLU A 36 5.11 15.90 -5.11
C GLU A 36 4.98 16.35 -6.58
N ARG A 37 3.93 15.91 -7.29
CA ARG A 37 3.68 16.28 -8.70
C ARG A 37 3.44 17.79 -8.89
N ASN A 38 2.96 18.49 -7.86
CA ASN A 38 2.81 19.95 -7.92
C ASN A 38 4.16 20.69 -8.06
N ARG A 39 5.28 20.02 -7.74
CA ARG A 39 6.63 20.61 -7.72
C ARG A 39 7.59 19.97 -8.73
N LEU A 40 7.35 18.71 -9.11
CA LEU A 40 8.29 17.87 -9.85
C LEU A 40 7.72 17.30 -11.16
N LYS A 41 8.62 16.94 -12.09
CA LYS A 41 8.28 16.15 -13.28
C LYS A 41 7.76 14.77 -12.84
N LEU A 42 6.92 14.14 -13.68
CA LEU A 42 6.13 12.98 -13.29
C LEU A 42 7.00 11.84 -12.75
N LYS A 43 8.07 11.52 -13.46
CA LYS A 43 9.02 10.46 -13.05
C LYS A 43 9.67 10.75 -11.70
N ASP A 44 10.03 12.01 -11.45
CA ASP A 44 10.68 12.42 -10.20
C ASP A 44 9.69 12.46 -9.04
N ALA A 45 8.45 12.92 -9.27
CA ALA A 45 7.38 12.91 -8.29
C ALA A 45 7.01 11.49 -7.85
N ILE A 46 6.95 10.54 -8.79
CA ILE A 46 6.71 9.12 -8.48
C ILE A 46 7.85 8.57 -7.65
N ARG A 47 9.11 8.78 -8.08
CA ARG A 47 10.28 8.27 -7.38
C ARG A 47 10.36 8.81 -5.95
N LEU A 48 10.13 10.12 -5.77
CA LEU A 48 10.19 10.75 -4.45
C LEU A 48 9.02 10.34 -3.56
N GLY A 49 7.78 10.35 -4.09
CA GLY A 49 6.58 9.99 -3.34
C GLY A 49 6.60 8.54 -2.85
N VAL A 50 7.05 7.61 -3.71
CA VAL A 50 7.24 6.20 -3.32
C VAL A 50 8.37 6.07 -2.30
N SER A 51 9.49 6.76 -2.50
CA SER A 51 10.63 6.68 -1.58
C SER A 51 10.29 7.22 -0.18
N GLN A 52 9.51 8.29 -0.08
CA GLN A 52 9.15 8.88 1.22
C GLN A 52 8.13 8.03 2.00
N THR A 53 7.17 7.42 1.30
CA THR A 53 6.09 6.65 1.95
C THR A 53 6.44 5.20 2.23
N SER A 54 7.44 4.63 1.54
CA SER A 54 7.84 3.22 1.67
C SER A 54 8.19 2.80 3.11
N SER A 55 8.84 3.67 3.89
CA SER A 55 9.20 3.39 5.30
C SER A 55 7.98 3.28 6.22
N VAL A 56 6.99 4.17 6.04
CA VAL A 56 5.74 4.17 6.82
C VAL A 56 4.90 2.94 6.46
N ILE A 57 4.82 2.61 5.17
CA ILE A 57 4.07 1.45 4.69
C ILE A 57 4.69 0.14 5.20
N THR A 58 6.01 0.02 5.13
CA THR A 58 6.72 -1.19 5.57
C THR A 58 6.56 -1.41 7.08
N SER A 59 6.67 -0.34 7.88
CA SER A 59 6.49 -0.43 9.34
C SER A 59 5.06 -0.79 9.73
N ALA A 60 4.06 -0.19 9.10
CA ALA A 60 2.65 -0.52 9.33
C ALA A 60 2.33 -1.97 8.93
N GLY A 61 2.83 -2.44 7.78
CA GLY A 61 2.69 -3.83 7.34
C GLY A 61 3.32 -4.84 8.30
N LEU A 62 4.49 -4.50 8.88
CA LEU A 62 5.15 -5.32 9.91
C LEU A 62 4.33 -5.41 11.20
N ILE A 63 3.78 -4.31 11.70
CA ILE A 63 2.92 -4.29 12.90
C ILE A 63 1.69 -5.16 12.67
N LEU A 64 1.07 -5.03 11.50
CA LEU A 64 -0.11 -5.79 11.11
C LEU A 64 0.19 -7.29 10.96
N ALA A 65 1.29 -7.66 10.30
CA ALA A 65 1.75 -9.03 10.19
C ALA A 65 2.02 -9.65 11.57
N GLY A 66 2.65 -8.90 12.47
CA GLY A 66 2.86 -9.31 13.87
C GLY A 66 1.54 -9.57 14.60
N THR A 67 0.55 -8.71 14.40
CA THR A 67 -0.79 -8.87 14.99
C THR A 67 -1.46 -10.17 14.51
N PHE A 68 -1.37 -10.49 13.22
CA PHE A 68 -1.90 -11.75 12.68
C PHE A 68 -1.09 -12.99 13.10
N ALA A 69 0.22 -12.86 13.28
CA ALA A 69 1.04 -13.94 13.84
C ALA A 69 0.66 -14.26 15.29
N VAL A 70 0.31 -13.24 16.09
CA VAL A 70 -0.23 -13.45 17.45
C VAL A 70 -1.60 -14.13 17.37
N LEU A 71 -2.48 -13.69 16.46
CA LEU A 71 -3.77 -14.32 16.21
C LEU A 71 -3.61 -15.81 15.85
N ALA A 72 -2.56 -16.12 15.07
CA ALA A 72 -2.22 -17.48 14.69
C ALA A 72 -1.74 -18.37 15.85
N SER A 73 -1.38 -17.79 16.99
CA SER A 73 -0.94 -18.52 18.19
C SER A 73 -2.09 -18.90 19.13
N LEU A 74 -3.32 -18.46 18.84
CA LEU A 74 -4.49 -18.76 19.66
C LEU A 74 -4.95 -20.21 19.46
N PRO A 75 -5.47 -20.90 20.49
CA PRO A 75 -5.86 -22.31 20.42
C PRO A 75 -7.18 -22.57 19.68
N ILE A 76 -7.61 -21.64 18.82
CA ILE A 76 -8.87 -21.74 18.06
C ILE A 76 -8.55 -21.92 16.58
N GLN A 77 -8.82 -23.12 16.06
CA GLN A 77 -8.44 -23.55 14.70
C GLN A 77 -8.78 -22.53 13.61
N VAL A 78 -9.97 -21.91 13.67
CA VAL A 78 -10.42 -20.91 12.69
C VAL A 78 -9.54 -19.66 12.72
N LEU A 79 -9.19 -19.17 13.92
CA LEU A 79 -8.32 -18.01 14.08
C LEU A 79 -6.87 -18.31 13.70
N VAL A 80 -6.40 -19.55 13.91
CA VAL A 80 -5.08 -19.99 13.43
C VAL A 80 -5.01 -19.91 11.91
N GLN A 81 -5.95 -20.54 11.23
CA GLN A 81 -5.99 -20.55 9.76
C GLN A 81 -6.10 -19.14 9.20
N PHE A 82 -7.02 -18.33 9.75
CA PHE A 82 -7.18 -16.95 9.34
C PHE A 82 -5.93 -16.10 9.62
N GLY A 83 -5.35 -16.20 10.82
CA GLY A 83 -4.15 -15.47 11.22
C GLY A 83 -2.94 -15.81 10.34
N VAL A 84 -2.72 -17.09 10.04
CA VAL A 84 -1.62 -17.50 9.14
C VAL A 84 -1.81 -16.96 7.72
N ILE A 85 -3.02 -17.12 7.14
CA ILE A 85 -3.31 -16.63 5.80
C ILE A 85 -3.14 -15.11 5.72
N CYS A 86 -3.68 -14.38 6.70
CA CYS A 86 -3.58 -12.93 6.75
C CYS A 86 -2.13 -12.46 6.98
N ALA A 87 -1.37 -13.10 7.88
CA ALA A 87 0.02 -12.73 8.11
C ALA A 87 0.88 -12.89 6.84
N ILE A 88 0.75 -14.03 6.16
CA ILE A 88 1.46 -14.28 4.90
C ILE A 88 0.98 -13.30 3.81
N GLY A 89 -0.33 -13.12 3.69
CA GLY A 89 -0.93 -12.23 2.69
C GLY A 89 -0.47 -10.78 2.85
N VAL A 90 -0.42 -10.26 4.09
CA VAL A 90 0.05 -8.90 4.39
C VAL A 90 1.54 -8.74 4.06
N ILE A 91 2.38 -9.73 4.40
CA ILE A 91 3.81 -9.68 4.08
C ILE A 91 4.00 -9.69 2.55
N LEU A 92 3.34 -10.61 1.84
CA LEU A 92 3.42 -10.68 0.38
C LEU A 92 2.94 -9.38 -0.27
N ASP A 93 1.84 -8.82 0.19
CA ASP A 93 1.32 -7.57 -0.34
C ASP A 93 2.27 -6.39 -0.09
N THR A 94 2.77 -6.27 1.15
CA THR A 94 3.66 -5.17 1.57
C THR A 94 4.99 -5.20 0.82
N PHE A 95 5.60 -6.37 0.64
CA PHE A 95 6.95 -6.50 0.10
C PHE A 95 7.02 -6.86 -1.39
N ILE A 96 5.99 -7.51 -1.94
CA ILE A 96 6.01 -7.99 -3.33
C ILE A 96 4.97 -7.27 -4.18
N VAL A 97 3.71 -7.24 -3.75
CA VAL A 97 2.67 -6.68 -4.61
C VAL A 97 2.87 -5.17 -4.74
N ARG A 98 2.92 -4.42 -3.65
CA ARG A 98 2.98 -2.94 -3.71
C ARG A 98 4.23 -2.37 -4.39
N PRO A 99 5.47 -2.81 -4.06
CA PRO A 99 6.67 -2.20 -4.63
C PRO A 99 6.80 -2.47 -6.12
N PHE A 100 6.09 -3.47 -6.66
CA PHE A 100 6.10 -3.78 -8.09
C PHE A 100 4.88 -3.20 -8.80
N LEU A 101 3.70 -3.35 -8.22
CA LEU A 101 2.43 -3.04 -8.85
C LEU A 101 2.20 -1.52 -8.95
N VAL A 102 2.56 -0.75 -7.91
CA VAL A 102 2.40 0.72 -7.95
C VAL A 102 3.33 1.40 -8.98
N PRO A 103 4.66 1.17 -9.01
CA PRO A 103 5.49 1.78 -10.04
C PRO A 103 5.15 1.26 -11.44
N SER A 104 4.76 0.00 -11.59
CA SER A 104 4.36 -0.55 -12.91
C SER A 104 3.08 0.11 -13.44
N ILE A 105 2.04 0.23 -12.62
CA ILE A 105 0.78 0.88 -13.01
C ILE A 105 1.01 2.37 -13.28
N THR A 106 1.76 3.05 -12.42
CA THR A 106 2.01 4.49 -12.58
C THR A 106 2.86 4.77 -13.82
N MET A 107 3.78 3.87 -14.17
CA MET A 107 4.58 3.96 -15.38
C MET A 107 3.76 3.65 -16.66
N LEU A 108 2.77 2.75 -16.57
CA LEU A 108 1.85 2.43 -17.67
C LEU A 108 0.79 3.52 -17.91
N LEU A 109 0.22 4.10 -16.83
CA LEU A 109 -0.85 5.10 -16.92
C LEU A 109 -0.32 6.52 -17.21
N GLY A 110 0.96 6.80 -16.94
CA GLY A 110 1.57 8.08 -17.27
C GLY A 110 0.78 9.28 -16.73
N GLU A 111 0.46 10.26 -17.58
CA GLU A 111 -0.33 11.45 -17.18
C GLU A 111 -1.82 11.17 -16.98
N ALA A 112 -2.37 10.04 -17.47
CA ALA A 112 -3.77 9.68 -17.28
C ALA A 112 -4.07 9.21 -15.85
N SER A 113 -3.04 8.84 -15.09
CA SER A 113 -3.15 8.45 -13.68
C SER A 113 -3.65 9.57 -12.76
N PHE A 114 -3.70 10.83 -13.23
CA PHE A 114 -4.06 12.01 -12.45
C PHE A 114 -5.51 12.47 -12.63
N TRP A 115 -6.32 11.77 -13.43
CA TRP A 115 -7.75 12.06 -13.53
C TRP A 115 -8.47 11.65 -12.23
N PRO A 116 -9.26 12.51 -11.54
CA PRO A 116 -9.87 13.78 -11.94
C PRO A 116 -9.27 15.05 -11.28
N GLY A 117 -8.10 14.96 -10.65
CA GLY A 117 -7.47 16.09 -9.96
C GLY A 117 -6.74 17.01 -10.95
N LYS A 118 -7.27 18.23 -11.19
CA LYS A 118 -6.57 19.24 -12.00
C LYS A 118 -5.23 19.59 -11.35
N ILE A 119 -4.13 19.27 -12.04
CA ILE A 119 -2.76 19.62 -11.63
C ILE A 119 -2.60 21.13 -11.77
N LYS A 120 -2.53 21.85 -10.64
CA LYS A 120 -2.14 23.26 -10.61
C LYS A 120 -0.61 23.31 -10.52
N GLN A 121 0.06 23.43 -11.66
CA GLN A 121 1.50 23.66 -11.70
C GLN A 121 1.80 24.98 -10.98
N GLN A 122 2.46 24.92 -9.82
CA GLN A 122 3.05 26.11 -9.20
C GLN A 122 4.47 26.28 -9.76
N PRO A 123 4.83 27.47 -10.28
CA PRO A 123 6.15 27.72 -10.84
C PRO A 123 7.24 27.45 -9.79
N GLN A 124 8.29 26.73 -10.20
CA GLN A 124 9.44 26.40 -9.37
C GLN A 124 10.05 27.68 -8.76
N ALA A 125 9.95 27.82 -7.44
CA ALA A 125 10.76 28.76 -6.71
C ALA A 125 12.21 28.23 -6.71
N GLN A 126 12.97 28.76 -7.65
CA GLN A 126 14.41 28.85 -7.76
C GLN A 126 15.13 28.72 -6.39
N TYR A 127 15.57 27.50 -6.04
CA TYR A 127 16.60 27.25 -5.00
C TYR A 127 18.00 27.32 -5.62
N GLU A 128 18.20 28.28 -6.52
CA GLU A 128 19.48 28.62 -7.06
C GLU A 128 19.87 29.95 -6.42
N ASN A 129 21.05 29.99 -5.81
CA ASN A 129 21.76 31.19 -5.36
C ASN A 129 21.53 31.66 -3.91
N LYS A 130 22.13 30.93 -2.95
CA LYS A 130 22.66 31.52 -1.71
C LYS A 130 23.83 30.67 -1.20
N ARG A 131 24.99 30.83 -1.86
CA ARG A 131 26.35 30.55 -1.35
C ARG A 131 27.35 30.99 -2.44
N ALA A 132 27.34 32.27 -2.74
CA ALA A 132 28.47 33.02 -3.28
C ALA A 132 28.84 34.05 -2.20
#